data_AF-A0A349JNL3-F1
#
_entry.id   AF-A0A349JNL3-F1
#
_cell.length_a   1.000
_cell.length_b   1.000
_cell.length_c   1.000
_cell.angle_alpha   90.00
_cell.angle_beta   90.00
_cell.angle_gamma   90.00
#
_symmetry.space_group_name_H-M   'P 1'
#
loop_
_entity.id
_entity.type
_entity.pdbx_description
1 polymer ?
#
loop_
_entity_poly.entity_id
_entity_poly.type
_entity_poly.pdbx_seq_one_letter_code
_entity_poly.pdbx_strand_id
1 'polypeptide(L)'
;MSLNVELLEQNFQKIKPHAGEFAASFYENLFAAHPQVQPLLAQTNMEKQRKLLLASLVLVVENLRKPEVLEKALKNLGAKHVGYGTIPEHYPAVV
;
A
#
# COMPACT_ATOMS: atom_id res chain seq x y z
N MET A 1 -13.27 -15.29 5.25
CA MET A 1 -13.08 -14.51 6.50
C MET A 1 -13.84 -13.21 6.34
N SER A 2 -14.63 -12.80 7.34
CA SER A 2 -15.23 -11.46 7.36
C SER A 2 -14.20 -10.43 7.80
N LEU A 3 -14.16 -9.28 7.12
CA LEU A 3 -13.26 -8.18 7.44
C LEU A 3 -13.64 -7.56 8.80
N ASN A 4 -12.70 -7.48 9.75
CA ASN A 4 -12.91 -6.77 11.02
C ASN A 4 -12.55 -5.29 10.86
N VAL A 5 -13.53 -4.50 10.42
CA VAL A 5 -13.36 -3.07 10.12
C VAL A 5 -12.95 -2.27 11.35
N GLU A 6 -13.59 -2.52 12.49
CA GLU A 6 -13.31 -1.85 13.76
C GLU A 6 -11.84 -1.99 14.18
N LEU A 7 -11.32 -3.22 14.10
CA LEU A 7 -9.94 -3.52 14.46
C LEU A 7 -8.93 -2.86 13.51
N LEU A 8 -9.24 -2.83 12.21
CA LEU A 8 -8.40 -2.18 11.20
C LEU A 8 -8.33 -0.67 11.44
N GLU A 9 -9.48 -0.02 11.67
CA GLU A 9 -9.57 1.40 12.01
C GLU A 9 -8.74 1.70 13.27
N GLN A 10 -8.93 0.94 14.36
CA GLN A 10 -8.22 1.13 15.63
C GLN A 10 -6.69 0.96 15.49
N ASN A 11 -6.25 -0.09 14.81
CA ASN A 11 -4.81 -0.32 14.61
C ASN A 11 -4.18 0.76 13.74
N PHE A 12 -4.88 1.22 12.71
CA PHE A 12 -4.37 2.27 11.85
C PHE A 12 -4.24 3.62 12.58
N GLN A 13 -5.13 3.95 13.53
CA GLN A 13 -4.96 5.14 14.37
C GLN A 13 -3.64 5.10 15.18
N LYS A 14 -3.19 3.92 15.60
CA LYS A 14 -1.90 3.75 16.30
C LYS A 14 -0.69 3.97 15.40
N ILE A 15 -0.84 3.75 14.09
CA ILE A 15 0.22 3.95 13.08
C ILE A 15 0.38 5.44 12.74
N LYS A 16 -0.69 6.25 12.78
CA LYS A 16 -0.66 7.65 12.35
C LYS A 16 0.48 8.51 12.94
N PRO A 17 0.80 8.45 14.25
CA PRO A 17 1.91 9.22 14.83
C PRO A 17 3.29 8.82 14.28
N HIS A 18 3.41 7.58 13.78
CA HIS A 18 4.66 6.98 13.29
C HIS A 18 4.61 6.66 11.79
N ALA A 19 3.73 7.34 11.04
CA ALA A 19 3.44 6.97 9.65
C ALA A 19 4.70 6.95 8.76
N GLY A 20 5.61 7.89 8.95
CA GLY A 20 6.87 7.94 8.20
C GLY A 20 7.77 6.73 8.46
N GLU A 21 7.93 6.34 9.74
CA GLU A 21 8.71 5.17 10.15
C GLU A 21 8.07 3.87 9.65
N PHE A 22 6.75 3.76 9.77
CA PHE A 22 5.98 2.63 9.24
C PHE A 22 6.19 2.45 7.73
N ALA A 23 6.12 3.53 6.95
CA ALA A 23 6.33 3.43 5.51
C ALA A 23 7.78 3.11 5.15
N ALA A 24 8.75 3.57 5.93
CA ALA A 24 10.15 3.21 5.73
C ALA A 24 10.38 1.72 6.00
N SER A 25 9.92 1.22 7.16
CA SER A 25 10.09 -0.18 7.55
C SER A 25 9.37 -1.14 6.61
N PHE A 26 8.21 -0.75 6.06
CA PHE A 26 7.53 -1.51 5.01
C PHE A 26 8.46 -1.79 3.82
N TYR A 27 9.10 -0.76 3.26
CA TYR A 27 9.98 -0.95 2.09
C TYR A 27 11.28 -1.68 2.45
N GLU A 28 11.82 -1.46 3.65
CA GLU A 28 12.99 -2.21 4.15
C GLU A 28 12.66 -3.72 4.23
N ASN A 29 11.53 -4.07 4.83
CA ASN A 29 11.08 -5.46 4.96
C ASN A 29 10.74 -6.09 3.59
N LEU A 30 10.04 -5.36 2.73
CA LEU A 30 9.71 -5.80 1.37
C LEU A 30 10.96 -6.16 0.58
N PHE A 31 11.98 -5.31 0.62
CA PHE A 31 13.21 -5.51 -0.13
C PHE A 31 14.13 -6.57 0.49
N ALA A 32 14.09 -6.75 1.80
CA ALA A 32 14.80 -7.83 2.47
C ALA A 32 14.19 -9.19 2.16
N ALA A 33 12.85 -9.30 2.16
CA ALA A 33 12.15 -10.56 1.91
C ALA A 33 12.01 -10.89 0.42
N HIS A 34 11.87 -9.86 -0.44
CA HIS A 34 11.60 -10.00 -1.86
C HIS A 34 12.51 -9.08 -2.70
N PRO A 35 13.84 -9.29 -2.72
CA PRO A 35 14.77 -8.44 -3.46
C PRO A 35 14.45 -8.36 -4.96
N GLN A 36 13.78 -9.36 -5.53
CA GLN A 36 13.33 -9.38 -6.92
C GLN A 36 12.35 -8.25 -7.29
N VAL A 37 11.70 -7.60 -6.33
CA VAL A 37 10.80 -6.46 -6.61
C VAL A 37 11.52 -5.11 -6.59
N GLN A 38 12.77 -5.04 -6.09
CA GLN A 38 13.55 -3.80 -6.06
C GLN A 38 13.71 -3.16 -7.45
N PRO A 39 13.99 -3.91 -8.54
CA PRO A 39 14.16 -3.32 -9.88
C PRO A 39 12.93 -2.54 -10.37
N LEU A 40 11.72 -2.92 -9.95
CA LEU A 40 10.47 -2.22 -10.32
C LEU A 40 10.42 -0.78 -9.75
N LEU A 41 11.19 -0.52 -8.69
CA LEU A 41 11.21 0.74 -7.96
C LEU A 41 12.56 1.47 -8.10
N ALA A 42 13.49 0.96 -8.91
CA ALA A 42 14.86 1.48 -9.01
C ALA A 42 14.93 2.96 -9.47
N GLN A 43 13.97 3.41 -10.27
CA GLN A 43 13.88 4.79 -10.77
C GLN A 43 12.85 5.64 -10.00
N THR A 44 12.30 5.10 -8.92
CA THR A 44 11.24 5.74 -8.13
C THR A 44 11.85 6.64 -7.06
N ASN A 45 11.32 7.86 -6.92
CA ASN A 45 11.61 8.68 -5.76
C ASN A 45 10.97 8.03 -4.52
N MET A 46 11.79 7.38 -3.68
CA MET A 46 11.32 6.60 -2.54
C MET A 46 10.68 7.47 -1.44
N GLU A 47 11.07 8.73 -1.29
CA GLU A 47 10.44 9.64 -0.34
C GLU A 47 8.98 9.92 -0.74
N LYS A 48 8.77 10.23 -2.03
CA LYS A 48 7.42 10.41 -2.59
C LYS A 48 6.63 9.12 -2.55
N GLN A 49 7.26 7.99 -2.83
CA GLN A 49 6.61 6.67 -2.84
C GLN A 49 6.09 6.25 -1.45
N ARG A 50 6.86 6.51 -0.38
CA ARG A 50 6.40 6.30 1.01
C ARG A 50 5.16 7.14 1.33
N LYS A 51 5.14 8.41 0.91
CA LYS A 51 3.97 9.29 1.09
C LYS A 51 2.75 8.77 0.31
N LEU A 52 2.94 8.27 -0.90
CA LEU A 52 1.86 7.68 -1.72
C LEU A 52 1.30 6.38 -1.11
N LEU A 53 2.17 5.53 -0.55
CA LEU A 53 1.74 4.33 0.18
C LEU A 53 0.82 4.71 1.35
N LEU A 54 1.27 5.64 2.20
CA LEU A 54 0.49 6.10 3.35
C LEU A 54 -0.85 6.69 2.94
N ALA A 55 -0.86 7.59 1.95
CA ALA A 55 -2.10 8.19 1.46
C ALA A 55 -3.08 7.13 0.91
N SER A 56 -2.56 6.09 0.25
CA SER A 56 -3.37 4.99 -0.26
C SER A 56 -3.97 4.15 0.87
N LEU A 57 -3.19 3.87 1.93
CA LEU A 57 -3.68 3.16 3.11
C LEU A 57 -4.75 3.96 3.86
N VAL A 58 -4.54 5.27 4.06
CA VAL A 58 -5.54 6.17 4.65
C VAL A 58 -6.84 6.10 3.86
N LEU A 59 -6.77 6.27 2.53
CA LEU A 59 -7.93 6.23 1.65
C LEU A 59 -8.72 4.92 1.80
N VAL A 60 -8.02 3.78 1.86
CA VAL A 60 -8.69 2.47 2.01
C VAL A 60 -9.33 2.35 3.40
N VAL A 61 -8.58 2.65 4.46
CA VAL A 61 -9.05 2.51 5.85
C VAL A 61 -10.26 3.40 6.12
N GLU A 62 -10.26 4.64 5.63
CA GLU A 62 -11.37 5.58 5.81
C GLU A 62 -12.65 5.20 5.05
N ASN A 63 -12.55 4.29 4.08
CA ASN A 63 -13.67 3.88 3.23
C ASN A 63 -14.02 2.38 3.35
N LEU A 64 -13.51 1.67 4.37
CA LEU A 64 -13.80 0.24 4.59
C LEU A 64 -15.30 -0.08 4.74
N ARG A 65 -16.09 0.89 5.22
CA ARG A 65 -17.54 0.77 5.41
C ARG A 65 -18.36 1.12 4.16
N LYS A 66 -17.72 1.72 3.15
CA LYS A 66 -18.33 2.15 1.87
C LYS A 66 -17.37 1.90 0.70
N PRO A 67 -16.94 0.64 0.47
CA PRO A 67 -15.90 0.32 -0.51
C PRO A 67 -16.27 0.69 -1.95
N GLU A 68 -17.56 0.84 -2.27
CA GLU A 68 -18.06 1.27 -3.58
C GLU A 68 -17.47 2.62 -4.03
N VAL A 69 -17.14 3.51 -3.09
CA VAL A 69 -16.54 4.82 -3.40
C VAL A 69 -15.10 4.69 -3.90
N LEU A 70 -14.45 3.56 -3.63
CA LEU A 70 -13.07 3.28 -4.04
C LEU A 70 -12.99 2.70 -5.45
N GLU A 71 -14.09 2.23 -6.05
CA GLU A 71 -14.06 1.46 -7.29
C GLU A 71 -13.30 2.18 -8.42
N LYS A 72 -13.64 3.45 -8.67
CA LYS A 72 -12.98 4.26 -9.71
C LYS A 72 -11.51 4.50 -9.40
N ALA A 73 -11.17 4.78 -8.13
CA ALA A 73 -9.80 5.02 -7.70
C ALA A 73 -8.93 3.76 -7.87
N LEU A 74 -9.45 2.60 -7.46
CA LEU A 74 -8.77 1.31 -7.55
C LEU A 74 -8.59 0.87 -9.01
N LYS A 75 -9.59 1.06 -9.88
CA LYS A 75 -9.46 0.78 -11.32
C LYS A 75 -8.35 1.61 -11.97
N ASN A 76 -8.34 2.91 -11.70
CA ASN A 76 -7.28 3.80 -12.21
C ASN A 76 -5.90 3.42 -11.68
N LEU A 77 -5.82 3.03 -10.41
CA LEU A 77 -4.57 2.62 -9.79
C LEU A 77 -4.08 1.29 -10.39
N GLY A 78 -4.97 0.31 -10.59
CA GLY A 78 -4.66 -0.95 -11.24
C GLY A 78 -4.11 -0.78 -12.67
N ALA A 79 -4.73 0.10 -13.46
CA ALA A 79 -4.23 0.42 -14.81
C ALA A 79 -2.80 0.98 -14.80
N LYS A 80 -2.47 1.83 -13.80
CA LYS A 80 -1.09 2.32 -13.61
C LYS A 80 -0.14 1.20 -13.21
N HIS A 81 -0.55 0.29 -12.33
CA HIS A 81 0.28 -0.84 -11.90
C HIS A 81 0.62 -1.78 -13.06
N VAL A 82 -0.34 -2.04 -13.96
CA VAL A 82 -0.07 -2.75 -15.22
C VAL A 82 0.98 -2.00 -16.04
N GLY A 83 0.85 -0.67 -16.17
CA GLY A 83 1.84 0.16 -16.85
C GLY A 83 3.23 0.17 -16.21
N TYR A 84 3.33 -0.11 -14.91
CA TYR A 84 4.60 -0.26 -14.18
C TYR A 84 5.22 -1.67 -14.33
N GLY A 85 4.54 -2.61 -14.99
CA GLY A 85 4.97 -4.00 -15.09
C GLY A 85 4.64 -4.84 -13.85
N THR A 86 3.65 -4.42 -13.06
CA THR A 86 3.15 -5.24 -11.93
C THR A 86 2.35 -6.41 -12.48
N ILE A 87 2.69 -7.62 -12.03
CA ILE A 87 2.00 -8.87 -12.36
C ILE A 87 1.39 -9.48 -11.08
N PRO A 88 0.42 -10.40 -11.20
CA PRO A 88 -0.21 -11.06 -10.05
C PRO A 88 0.78 -11.64 -9.03
N GLU A 89 1.92 -12.15 -9.49
CA GLU A 89 2.97 -12.77 -8.68
C GLU A 89 3.69 -11.78 -7.75
N HIS A 90 3.57 -10.47 -7.99
CA HIS A 90 4.13 -9.45 -7.09
C HIS A 90 3.25 -9.18 -5.87
N TYR A 91 1.93 -9.44 -5.94
CA TYR A 91 1.01 -9.11 -4.85
C TYR A 91 1.30 -9.87 -3.55
N PRO A 92 1.64 -11.17 -3.56
CA PRO A 92 2.00 -11.89 -2.33
C PRO A 92 3.24 -11.36 -1.62
N ALA A 93 4.13 -10.63 -2.31
CA ALA A 93 5.31 -10.01 -1.71
C ALA A 93 4.96 -8.77 -0.87
N VAL A 94 3.81 -8.15 -1.14
CA VAL A 94 3.34 -6.92 -0.48
C VAL A 94 2.53 -7.29 0.75
N VAL A 95 3.23 -7.50 1.88
CA VAL A 95 2.66 -7.86 3.20
C VAL A 95 2.94 -6.82 4.27
#